data_AF-A0A7S0XJF2-F1
#
_entry.id   AF-A0A7S0XJF2-F1
#
_cell.length_a   1.000
_cell.length_b   1.000
_cell.length_c   1.000
_cell.angle_alpha   90.00
_cell.angle_beta   90.00
_cell.angle_gamma   90.00
#
_symmetry.space_group_name_H-M   'P 1'
#
loop_
_entity.id
_entity.type
_entity.pdbx_description
1 polymer ?
#
loop_
_entity_poly.entity_id
_entity_poly.type
_entity_poly.pdbx_seq_one_letter_code
_entity_poly.pdbx_strand_id
1 'polypeptide(L)'
;DAAFIHNRGVVCIMMELLKGGSLRTLLRTAAANNNNNNNNSKSNLDDGGSSRLPLSLVCNIMFQLLSALANLHSRGIVHRDVKPENVMLAFAAGDHPHQQNGRSPKYQSATIDMEASLSPRERIAAQSP
;
A
#
# COMPACT_ATOMS: atom_id res chain seq x y z
N ASP A 1 -9.91 -10.76 4.53
CA ASP A 1 -10.30 -11.80 5.52
C ASP A 1 -9.15 -12.75 5.79
N ALA A 2 -9.08 -13.27 7.02
CA ALA A 2 -8.13 -14.31 7.42
C ALA A 2 -8.89 -15.58 7.83
N ALA A 3 -8.41 -16.75 7.44
CA ALA A 3 -8.99 -18.04 7.78
C ALA A 3 -8.00 -18.90 8.58
N PHE A 4 -8.50 -19.65 9.56
CA PHE A 4 -7.69 -20.54 10.38
C PHE A 4 -7.83 -21.98 9.88
N ILE A 5 -6.70 -22.63 9.60
CA ILE A 5 -6.64 -24.04 9.22
C ILE A 5 -5.87 -24.79 10.31
N HIS A 6 -6.44 -25.91 10.77
CA HIS A 6 -5.79 -26.81 11.72
C HIS A 6 -5.41 -28.09 10.99
N ASN A 7 -4.13 -28.49 11.05
CA ASN A 7 -3.67 -29.76 10.48
C ASN A 7 -2.56 -30.36 11.36
N ARG A 8 -2.76 -31.59 11.87
CA ARG A 8 -1.78 -32.36 12.64
C ARG A 8 -1.09 -31.57 13.77
N GLY A 9 -1.86 -30.79 14.53
CA GLY A 9 -1.35 -30.01 15.66
C GLY A 9 -0.70 -28.66 15.30
N VAL A 10 -0.73 -28.26 14.02
CA VAL A 10 -0.26 -26.95 13.56
C VAL A 10 -1.47 -26.06 13.23
N VAL A 11 -1.43 -24.82 13.71
CA VAL A 11 -2.40 -23.77 13.37
C VAL A 11 -1.80 -22.88 12.29
N CYS A 12 -2.47 -22.80 11.15
CA CYS A 12 -2.10 -21.95 10.03
C CYS A 12 -3.11 -20.80 9.89
N ILE A 13 -2.61 -19.59 9.64
CA ILE A 13 -3.44 -18.43 9.28
C ILE A 13 -3.29 -18.23 7.77
N MET A 14 -4.38 -18.40 7.04
CA MET A 14 -4.50 -18.05 5.64
C MET A 14 -4.96 -16.61 5.53
N MET A 15 -4.27 -15.80 4.75
CA MET A 15 -4.59 -14.39 4.54
C MET A 15 -4.49 -14.06 3.06
N GLU A 16 -5.04 -12.91 2.66
CA GLU A 16 -4.83 -12.38 1.32
C GLU A 16 -3.33 -12.20 1.04
N LEU A 17 -2.89 -12.65 -0.14
CA LEU A 17 -1.52 -12.47 -0.57
C LEU A 17 -1.31 -11.04 -1.09
N LEU A 18 -0.64 -10.22 -0.28
CA LEU A 18 -0.26 -8.86 -0.63
C LEU A 18 1.05 -8.85 -1.44
N LYS A 19 0.91 -8.86 -2.77
CA LYS A 19 2.02 -8.99 -3.73
C LYS A 19 3.02 -7.81 -3.71
N GLY A 20 2.67 -6.67 -3.13
CA GLY A 20 3.53 -5.48 -3.07
C GLY A 20 4.66 -5.56 -2.06
N GLY A 21 4.71 -6.62 -1.26
CA GLY A 21 5.74 -6.79 -0.24
C GLY A 21 5.62 -5.77 0.90
N SER A 22 6.70 -5.61 1.68
CA SER A 22 6.73 -4.70 2.82
C SER A 22 7.10 -3.27 2.42
N LEU A 23 6.64 -2.29 3.20
CA LEU A 23 7.05 -0.89 3.07
C LEU A 23 8.57 -0.73 3.26
N ARG A 24 9.22 -1.56 4.09
CA ARG A 24 10.69 -1.60 4.18
C ARG A 24 11.32 -1.87 2.82
N THR A 25 10.83 -2.85 2.08
CA THR A 25 11.37 -3.21 0.76
C THR A 25 11.21 -2.04 -0.20
N LEU A 26 10.04 -1.40 -0.23
CA LEU A 26 9.79 -0.22 -1.07
C LEU A 26 10.77 0.92 -0.76
N LEU A 27 10.94 1.27 0.52
CA LEU A 27 11.85 2.33 0.94
C LEU A 27 13.31 2.02 0.60
N ARG A 28 13.73 0.76 0.76
CA ARG A 28 15.08 0.31 0.40
C ARG A 28 15.31 0.40 -1.11
N THR A 29 14.35 -0.06 -1.92
CA THR A 29 14.45 -0.01 -3.38
C THR A 29 14.53 1.42 -3.89
N ALA A 30 13.72 2.33 -3.34
CA ALA A 30 13.78 3.75 -3.68
C ALA A 30 15.16 4.35 -3.36
N ALA A 31 15.72 4.05 -2.17
CA ALA A 31 17.04 4.54 -1.78
C ALA A 31 18.19 3.97 -2.64
N ALA A 32 18.10 2.69 -3.05
CA ALA A 32 19.14 2.02 -3.82
C ALA A 32 19.23 2.50 -5.28
N ASN A 33 18.10 2.92 -5.86
CA ASN A 33 18.05 3.48 -7.23
C ASN A 33 18.86 4.78 -7.38
N ASN A 34 19.31 5.39 -6.27
CA ASN A 34 20.13 6.59 -6.26
C ASN A 34 21.59 6.35 -6.71
N ASN A 35 22.12 5.13 -6.58
CA ASN A 35 23.57 4.89 -6.72
C ASN A 35 24.05 4.49 -8.12
N ASN A 36 23.16 4.29 -9.11
CA ASN A 36 23.53 3.78 -10.45
C ASN A 36 23.76 4.86 -11.53
N ASN A 37 23.71 6.16 -11.20
CA ASN A 37 23.92 7.25 -12.16
C ASN A 37 25.37 7.79 -12.20
N ASN A 38 26.34 6.91 -12.37
CA ASN A 38 27.70 7.31 -12.74
C ASN A 38 28.07 6.69 -14.09
N ASN A 39 27.73 7.40 -15.18
CA ASN A 39 28.54 7.49 -16.41
C ASN A 39 27.96 8.57 -17.34
N ASN A 40 28.63 9.71 -17.35
CA ASN A 40 28.78 10.67 -18.46
C ASN A 40 27.50 11.21 -19.13
N SER A 41 26.98 12.35 -18.65
CA SER A 41 26.43 13.43 -19.48
C SER A 41 26.17 14.69 -18.65
N LYS A 42 26.94 15.75 -18.91
CA LYS A 42 26.56 17.12 -18.55
C LYS A 42 25.34 17.49 -19.40
N SER A 43 24.13 17.48 -18.85
CA SER A 43 22.96 18.10 -19.48
C SER A 43 22.43 19.22 -18.58
N ASN A 44 22.46 20.42 -19.14
CA ASN A 44 21.94 21.67 -18.61
C ASN A 44 20.42 21.61 -18.39
N LEU A 45 19.99 22.33 -17.34
CA LEU A 45 18.65 22.86 -17.06
C LEU A 45 17.55 21.86 -16.64
N ASP A 46 16.81 22.32 -15.62
CA ASP A 46 15.42 21.99 -15.23
C ASP A 46 14.89 20.54 -15.27
N ASP A 47 15.03 19.84 -14.13
CA ASP A 47 13.91 19.34 -13.29
C ASP A 47 14.43 18.21 -12.38
N GLY A 48 14.00 18.22 -11.12
CA GLY A 48 14.56 17.44 -10.02
C GLY A 48 14.39 15.93 -10.20
N GLY A 49 15.39 15.29 -10.81
CA GLY A 49 15.59 13.83 -10.83
C GLY A 49 15.92 13.26 -9.45
N SER A 50 15.01 13.43 -8.49
CA SER A 50 15.14 12.85 -7.16
C SER A 50 14.72 11.39 -7.21
N SER A 51 15.70 10.51 -7.05
CA SER A 51 15.65 9.08 -6.73
C SER A 51 14.92 8.77 -5.40
N ARG A 52 13.81 9.46 -5.14
CA ARG A 52 13.00 9.42 -3.93
C ARG A 52 11.58 9.04 -4.30
N LEU A 53 10.86 8.42 -3.36
CA LEU A 53 9.44 8.14 -3.58
C LEU A 53 8.69 9.46 -3.83
N PRO A 54 7.74 9.50 -4.78
CA PRO A 54 6.89 10.66 -4.98
C PRO A 54 6.21 11.07 -3.67
N LEU A 55 6.21 12.37 -3.35
CA LEU A 55 5.61 12.86 -2.10
C LEU A 55 4.13 12.45 -1.99
N SER A 56 3.40 12.47 -3.11
CA SER A 56 2.01 12.00 -3.19
C SER A 56 1.84 10.56 -2.73
N LEU A 57 2.75 9.66 -3.13
CA LEU A 57 2.73 8.26 -2.71
C LEU A 57 3.01 8.13 -1.20
N VAL A 58 3.99 8.88 -0.69
CA VAL A 58 4.32 8.89 0.75
C VAL A 58 3.13 9.36 1.57
N CYS A 59 2.50 10.47 1.17
CA CYS A 59 1.31 11.00 1.83
C CYS A 59 0.16 10.00 1.81
N ASN A 60 -0.06 9.31 0.69
CA ASN A 60 -1.12 8.30 0.56
C ASN A 60 -0.88 7.11 1.51
N ILE A 61 0.34 6.56 1.53
CA ILE A 61 0.71 5.47 2.45
C ILE A 61 0.50 5.90 3.92
N MET A 62 0.97 7.10 4.29
CA MET A 62 0.82 7.60 5.65
C MET A 62 -0.64 7.83 6.04
N PHE A 63 -1.45 8.36 5.13
CA PHE A 63 -2.87 8.54 5.37
C PHE A 63 -3.57 7.21 5.63
N GLN A 64 -3.32 6.19 4.83
CA GLN A 64 -3.90 4.85 5.03
C GLN A 64 -3.43 4.21 6.35
N LEU A 65 -2.13 4.29 6.65
CA LEU A 65 -1.57 3.75 7.89
C LEU A 65 -2.17 4.42 9.13
N LEU A 66 -2.25 5.75 9.15
CA LEU A 66 -2.81 6.51 10.27
C LEU A 66 -4.32 6.26 10.41
N SER A 67 -5.04 6.12 9.31
CA SER A 67 -6.47 5.78 9.32
C SER A 67 -6.71 4.39 9.93
N ALA A 68 -5.88 3.40 9.58
CA ALA A 68 -5.94 2.07 10.17
C ALA A 68 -5.62 2.08 11.68
N LEU A 69 -4.60 2.84 12.10
CA LEU A 69 -4.25 2.98 13.52
C LEU A 69 -5.35 3.69 14.31
N ALA A 70 -5.96 4.75 13.75
CA ALA A 70 -7.10 5.42 14.37
C ALA A 70 -8.28 4.46 14.59
N ASN A 71 -8.55 3.59 13.61
CA ASN A 71 -9.58 2.56 13.73
C ASN A 71 -9.26 1.55 14.84
N LEU A 72 -8.01 1.06 14.92
CA LEU A 72 -7.57 0.18 16.00
C LEU A 72 -7.71 0.85 17.38
N HIS A 73 -7.25 2.10 17.49
CA HIS A 73 -7.32 2.86 18.74
C HIS A 73 -8.76 3.12 19.19
N SER A 74 -9.70 3.39 18.27
CA SER A 74 -11.12 3.53 18.61
C SER A 74 -11.73 2.26 19.23
N ARG A 75 -11.09 1.11 19.04
CA ARG A 75 -11.48 -0.19 19.60
C ARG A 75 -10.63 -0.58 20.82
N GLY A 76 -9.80 0.33 21.32
CA GLY A 76 -8.88 0.06 22.43
C GLY A 76 -7.70 -0.86 22.08
N ILE A 77 -7.43 -1.09 20.80
CA ILE A 77 -6.35 -1.98 20.34
C ILE A 77 -5.12 -1.15 20.02
N VAL A 78 -3.99 -1.46 20.66
CA VAL A 78 -2.69 -0.86 20.35
C VAL A 78 -1.86 -1.86 19.54
N HIS A 79 -1.40 -1.48 18.34
CA HIS A 79 -0.60 -2.37 17.48
C HIS A 79 0.75 -2.75 18.12
N ARG A 80 1.38 -1.81 18.85
CA ARG A 80 2.68 -1.93 19.56
C ARG A 80 3.92 -2.21 18.73
N ASP A 81 3.80 -2.74 17.51
CA ASP A 81 4.94 -3.03 16.62
C ASP A 81 4.79 -2.32 15.26
N VAL A 82 4.50 -1.02 15.30
CA VAL A 82 4.35 -0.21 14.08
C VAL A 82 5.74 0.09 13.53
N LYS A 83 6.10 -0.58 12.44
CA LYS A 83 7.37 -0.41 11.71
C LYS A 83 7.19 -0.79 10.24
N PRO A 84 8.07 -0.32 9.33
CA PRO A 84 7.92 -0.56 7.89
C PRO A 84 7.86 -2.03 7.46
N GLU A 85 8.38 -2.95 8.27
CA GLU A 85 8.32 -4.41 8.04
C GLU A 85 6.91 -4.96 8.16
N ASN A 86 6.09 -4.36 9.03
CA ASN A 86 4.75 -4.83 9.36
C ASN A 86 3.66 -4.10 8.57
N VAL A 87 4.06 -3.25 7.61
CA VAL A 87 3.15 -2.58 6.69
C VAL A 87 3.31 -3.24 5.32
N MET A 88 2.29 -3.97 4.89
CA MET A 88 2.27 -4.67 3.61
C MET A 88 1.52 -3.85 2.55
N LEU A 89 1.97 -3.93 1.30
CA LEU A 89 1.41 -3.19 0.18
C LEU A 89 0.59 -4.11 -0.73
N ALA A 90 -0.60 -3.65 -1.12
CA ALA A 90 -1.43 -4.27 -2.15
C ALA A 90 -1.27 -3.50 -3.47
N PHE A 91 -1.33 -4.20 -4.60
CA PHE A 91 -1.57 -3.57 -5.90
C PHE A 91 -3.08 -3.59 -6.14
N ALA A 92 -3.66 -2.46 -6.54
CA ALA A 92 -5.07 -2.40 -6.89
C ALA A 92 -5.34 -3.42 -8.00
N ALA A 93 -6.37 -4.26 -7.82
CA ALA A 93 -6.80 -5.23 -8.83
C ALA A 93 -7.25 -4.48 -10.09
N GLY A 94 -6.34 -4.35 -11.05
CA GLY A 94 -6.45 -3.47 -12.22
C GLY A 94 -5.07 -3.05 -12.72
N ASP A 95 -4.06 -3.05 -11.85
CA ASP A 95 -2.66 -2.79 -12.19
C ASP A 95 -1.93 -4.13 -12.39
N HIS A 96 -2.33 -4.87 -13.43
CA HIS A 96 -1.49 -5.93 -13.95
C HIS A 96 -0.25 -5.26 -14.57
N PRO A 97 0.99 -5.60 -14.16
CA PRO A 97 2.17 -5.10 -14.86
C PRO A 97 2.23 -5.82 -16.20
N HIS A 98 1.51 -5.29 -17.19
CA HIS A 98 1.82 -5.56 -18.58
C HIS A 98 3.24 -5.08 -18.78
N GLN A 99 4.13 -5.95 -19.27
CA GLN A 99 5.39 -5.54 -19.86
C GLN A 99 5.10 -4.44 -20.90
N GLN A 100 5.23 -3.17 -20.52
CA GLN A 100 5.09 -2.06 -21.44
C GLN A 100 6.37 -1.25 -21.39
N ASN A 101 7.10 -1.38 -22.49
CA ASN A 101 8.16 -0.50 -22.93
C ASN A 101 7.76 0.97 -22.72
N GLY A 102 8.50 1.67 -21.87
CA GLY A 102 8.84 3.08 -22.09
C GLY A 102 7.83 4.18 -21.74
N ARG A 103 6.79 3.96 -20.92
CA ARG A 103 6.03 5.10 -20.35
C ARG A 103 5.74 4.93 -18.85
N SER A 104 6.02 6.02 -18.13
CA SER A 104 5.91 6.17 -16.67
C SER A 104 4.50 5.82 -16.13
N PRO A 105 4.39 5.21 -14.92
CA PRO A 105 3.10 4.90 -14.33
C PRO A 105 2.39 6.19 -13.90
N LYS A 106 1.21 6.43 -14.45
CA LYS A 106 0.32 7.53 -14.07
C LYS A 106 -0.41 7.15 -12.78
N TYR A 107 0.02 7.69 -11.65
CA TYR A 107 -0.81 7.73 -10.45
C TYR A 107 -1.99 8.69 -10.70
N GLN A 108 -3.17 8.16 -10.95
CA GLN A 108 -4.40 8.96 -11.03
C GLN A 108 -4.94 9.19 -9.62
N SER A 109 -5.20 10.47 -9.32
CA SER A 109 -5.89 10.94 -8.12
C SER A 109 -7.28 10.31 -8.06
N ALA A 110 -7.51 9.43 -7.09
CA ALA A 110 -8.85 8.96 -6.77
C ALA A 110 -9.55 10.04 -5.94
N THR A 111 -10.56 10.67 -6.55
CA THR A 111 -11.53 11.49 -5.82
C THR A 111 -12.32 10.56 -4.89
N ILE A 112 -12.39 10.90 -3.61
CA ILE A 112 -13.08 10.10 -2.59
C ILE A 112 -14.58 10.36 -2.74
N ASP A 113 -15.29 9.47 -3.43
CA ASP A 113 -16.74 9.39 -3.33
C ASP A 113 -17.12 8.84 -1.94
N MET A 114 -17.67 9.73 -1.12
CA MET A 114 -17.91 9.53 0.31
C MET A 114 -19.07 8.56 0.64
N GLU A 115 -19.72 7.96 -0.37
CA GLU A 115 -21.00 7.25 -0.18
C GLU A 115 -20.88 5.73 0.01
N ALA A 116 -19.71 5.12 -0.15
CA ALA A 116 -19.57 3.67 -0.14
C ALA A 116 -19.15 3.05 1.22
N SER A 117 -19.28 3.78 2.33
CA SER A 117 -18.80 3.33 3.66
C SER A 117 -19.84 2.54 4.49
N LEU A 118 -20.79 1.86 3.86
CA LEU A 118 -21.69 0.94 4.56
C LEU A 118 -21.24 -0.50 4.34
N SER A 119 -20.94 -1.16 5.45
CA SER A 119 -20.54 -2.56 5.49
C SER A 119 -21.67 -3.47 4.99
N PRO A 120 -21.37 -4.68 4.44
CA PRO A 120 -22.40 -5.61 3.97
C PRO A 120 -23.50 -5.94 5.00
N ARG A 121 -23.18 -5.81 6.30
CA ARG A 121 -24.14 -6.01 7.40
C ARG A 121 -25.19 -4.91 7.51
N GLU A 122 -24.87 -3.68 7.13
CA GLU A 122 -25.80 -2.54 7.21
C GLU A 122 -26.81 -2.54 6.05
N ARG A 123 -26.46 -3.16 4.92
CA ARG A 123 -27.36 -3.32 3.77
C ARG A 123 -28.51 -4.29 4.04
N ILE A 124 -28.30 -5.29 4.88
CA ILE A 124 -29.29 -6.34 5.17
C ILE A 124 -30.33 -5.85 6.19
N ALA A 125 -29.95 -4.94 7.10
CA ALA A 125 -30.85 -4.39 8.11
C ALA A 125 -31.89 -3.40 7.52
N ALA A 126 -31.61 -2.79 6.36
CA ALA A 126 -32.49 -1.82 5.71
C ALA A 126 -33.57 -2.44 4.79
N GLN A 127 -33.67 -3.78 4.74
CA GLN A 127 -34.51 -4.50 3.78
C GLN A 127 -35.43 -5.57 4.40
N SER A 128 -35.67 -5.51 5.70
CA SER A 128 -36.76 -6.28 6.34
C SER A 128 -37.96 -5.37 6.62
N PRO A 129 -39.19 -5.76 6.23
CA PRO A 129 -40.42 -5.06 6.62
C PRO A 129 -40.72 -5.20 8.12
#